data_AF-A0A8K0T3M2-F1
#
_entry.id   AF-A0A8K0T3M2-F1
#
_cell.length_a   1.000
_cell.length_b   1.000
_cell.length_c   1.000
_cell.angle_alpha   90.00
_cell.angle_beta   90.00
_cell.angle_gamma   90.00
#
_symmetry.space_group_name_H-M   'P 1'
#
loop_
_entity.id
_entity.type
_entity.pdbx_description
1 polymer ?
#
loop_
_entity_poly.entity_id
_entity_poly.type
_entity_poly.pdbx_seq_one_letter_code
_entity_poly.pdbx_strand_id
1 'polypeptide(L)'
;MSFAAQGDLEFLLPPDQLVPAVANLETVAPFRQQWSYNNWGYNVAGALIEKLSDKPFSQYLQEAVLDPLSLANTTTSPCLDDQSDFADAHVAYSDGTTHPVLVDMSLRIVFLSRLEACIPP
;
A
#
# COMPACT_ATOMS: atom_id res chain seq x y z
N MET A 1 4.65 2.34 5.87
CA MET A 1 4.05 2.37 4.52
C MET A 1 4.66 1.22 3.75
N SER A 2 3.91 0.39 3.03
CA SER A 2 4.50 -0.76 2.35
C SER A 2 5.00 -0.42 0.95
N PHE A 3 6.31 -0.25 0.93
CA PHE A 3 7.31 -0.30 -0.13
C PHE A 3 6.87 -0.98 -1.42
N ALA A 4 6.52 -0.14 -2.40
CA ALA A 4 6.35 -0.44 -3.81
C ALA A 4 5.71 -1.81 -4.12
N ALA A 5 4.40 -1.91 -3.88
CA ALA A 5 3.58 -2.92 -4.54
C ALA A 5 3.71 -2.75 -6.06
N GLN A 6 4.24 -3.78 -6.74
CA GLN A 6 4.41 -3.78 -8.18
C GLN A 6 3.99 -5.14 -8.73
N GLY A 7 3.01 -5.17 -9.62
CA GLY A 7 2.38 -6.41 -10.08
C GLY A 7 1.34 -6.90 -9.08
N ASP A 8 1.51 -8.12 -8.57
CA ASP A 8 0.51 -8.89 -7.80
C ASP A 8 0.35 -8.44 -6.33
N LEU A 9 0.53 -7.15 -6.05
CA LEU A 9 0.50 -6.56 -4.70
C LEU A 9 1.58 -7.13 -3.73
N GLU A 10 2.61 -7.79 -4.27
CA GLU A 10 3.76 -8.25 -3.49
C GLU A 10 4.73 -7.11 -3.16
N PHE A 11 5.29 -7.14 -1.95
CA PHE A 11 6.37 -6.24 -1.57
C PHE A 11 7.69 -6.74 -2.15
N LEU A 12 8.25 -5.98 -3.08
CA LEU A 12 9.51 -6.36 -3.73
C LEU A 12 10.71 -6.26 -2.79
N LEU A 13 10.66 -5.39 -1.76
CA LEU A 13 11.77 -5.09 -0.87
C LEU A 13 11.30 -4.82 0.56
N PRO A 14 12.12 -5.15 1.57
CA PRO A 14 11.84 -4.78 2.96
C PRO A 14 12.01 -3.27 3.19
N PRO A 15 11.41 -2.71 4.26
CA PRO A 15 11.36 -1.28 4.54
C PRO A 15 12.69 -0.52 4.52
N ASP A 16 13.69 -1.13 5.12
CA ASP A 16 15.04 -0.59 5.26
C ASP A 16 15.77 -0.49 3.91
N GLN A 17 15.32 -1.20 2.89
CA GLN A 17 15.93 -1.23 1.56
C GLN A 17 15.34 -0.19 0.59
N LEU A 18 14.26 0.54 0.96
CA LEU A 18 13.66 1.54 0.09
C LEU A 18 14.63 2.64 -0.33
N VAL A 19 15.21 3.34 0.66
CA VAL A 19 16.08 4.49 0.40
C VAL A 19 17.34 4.07 -0.35
N PRO A 20 18.03 2.97 0.04
CA PRO A 20 19.14 2.44 -0.75
C PRO A 20 18.75 2.11 -2.19
N ALA A 21 17.59 1.49 -2.43
CA ALA A 21 17.15 1.16 -3.79
C ALA A 21 16.88 2.41 -4.62
N VAL A 22 16.06 3.35 -4.11
CA VAL A 22 15.67 4.57 -4.83
C VAL A 22 16.88 5.47 -5.11
N ALA A 23 17.86 5.52 -4.21
CA ALA A 23 19.08 6.31 -4.39
C ALA A 23 19.96 5.84 -5.56
N ASN A 24 19.78 4.60 -6.03
CA ASN A 24 20.54 4.02 -7.13
C ASN A 24 19.75 3.96 -8.46
N LEU A 25 18.52 4.47 -8.50
CA LEU A 25 17.73 4.52 -9.74
C LEU A 25 18.24 5.61 -10.68
N GLU A 26 18.29 5.31 -11.98
CA GLU A 26 18.61 6.30 -13.00
C GLU A 26 17.50 7.35 -13.11
N THR A 27 17.89 8.62 -13.19
CA THR A 27 16.95 9.72 -13.38
C THR A 27 16.54 9.81 -14.83
N VAL A 28 15.23 9.75 -15.11
CA VAL A 28 14.68 9.90 -16.47
C VAL A 28 14.77 11.34 -17.02
N ALA A 29 14.86 12.34 -16.13
CA ALA A 29 14.99 13.75 -16.47
C ALA A 29 15.64 14.52 -15.29
N PRO A 30 16.21 15.72 -15.52
CA PRO A 30 16.71 16.53 -14.44
C PRO A 30 15.61 16.93 -13.44
N PHE A 31 16.03 17.27 -12.23
CA PHE A 31 15.11 17.58 -11.13
C PHE A 31 14.09 18.67 -11.51
N ARG A 32 12.80 18.36 -11.33
CA ARG A 32 11.65 19.24 -11.58
C ARG A 32 11.51 19.76 -13.02
N GLN A 33 12.16 19.14 -14.00
CA GLN A 33 11.99 19.53 -15.41
C GLN A 33 10.86 18.78 -16.11
N GLN A 34 10.51 17.58 -15.63
CA GLN A 34 9.41 16.78 -16.18
C GLN A 34 8.66 16.06 -15.06
N TRP A 35 7.38 15.79 -15.30
CA TRP A 35 6.57 14.94 -14.43
C TRP A 35 6.54 13.53 -15.00
N SER A 36 6.73 12.54 -14.12
CA SER A 36 6.62 11.12 -14.45
C SER A 36 6.00 10.40 -13.25
N TYR A 37 5.04 9.52 -13.51
CA TYR A 37 4.43 8.71 -12.46
C TYR A 37 5.46 7.74 -11.89
N ASN A 38 5.63 7.75 -10.57
CA ASN A 38 6.64 6.95 -9.91
C ASN A 38 6.19 6.54 -8.51
N ASN A 39 5.74 5.28 -8.38
CA ASN A 39 5.37 4.69 -7.09
C ASN A 39 6.51 4.73 -6.08
N TRP A 40 7.76 4.51 -6.50
CA TRP A 40 8.92 4.57 -5.61
C TRP A 40 9.11 5.97 -5.02
N GLY A 41 8.87 7.02 -5.81
CA GLY A 41 8.89 8.41 -5.35
C GLY A 41 7.83 8.69 -4.27
N TYR A 42 6.61 8.18 -4.45
CA TYR A 42 5.55 8.31 -3.44
C TYR A 42 5.87 7.51 -2.16
N ASN A 43 6.52 6.36 -2.27
CA ASN A 43 6.98 5.58 -1.11
C ASN A 43 8.01 6.36 -0.28
N VAL A 44 8.93 7.09 -0.92
CA VAL A 44 9.88 7.96 -0.21
C VAL A 44 9.17 9.08 0.55
N ALA A 45 8.13 9.69 -0.04
CA ALA A 45 7.33 10.70 0.64
C ALA A 45 6.63 10.12 1.89
N GLY A 46 6.12 8.89 1.80
CA GLY A 46 5.58 8.17 2.94
C GLY A 46 6.57 7.88 4.06
N ALA A 47 7.74 7.35 3.71
CA ALA A 47 8.81 7.09 4.67
C ALA A 47 9.24 8.38 5.39
N LEU A 48 9.21 9.52 4.69
CA LEU A 48 9.45 10.82 5.30
C LEU A 48 8.35 11.21 6.31
N ILE A 49 7.08 10.97 6.00
CA ILE A 49 5.97 11.19 6.95
C ILE A 49 6.16 10.34 8.20
N GLU A 50 6.44 9.04 8.07
CA GLU A 50 6.65 8.15 9.21
C GLU A 50 7.82 8.62 10.07
N LYS A 51 8.94 8.98 9.44
CA LYS A 51 10.13 9.48 10.12
C LYS A 51 9.89 10.81 10.86
N LEU A 52 9.14 11.74 10.27
CA LEU A 52 8.90 13.06 10.85
C LEU A 52 7.81 13.05 11.93
N SER A 53 6.85 12.14 11.82
CA SER A 53 5.73 12.01 12.76
C SER A 53 6.00 11.02 13.89
N ASP A 54 7.01 10.15 13.75
CA ASP A 54 7.27 9.01 14.64
C ASP A 54 6.06 8.07 14.76
N LYS A 55 5.28 7.94 13.67
CA LYS A 55 4.07 7.12 13.58
C LYS A 55 4.09 6.25 12.34
N PRO A 56 3.48 5.06 12.37
CA PRO A 56 3.15 4.32 11.15
C PRO A 56 2.26 5.17 10.23
N PHE A 57 2.45 5.04 8.91
CA PHE A 57 1.74 5.84 7.93
C PHE A 57 0.23 5.65 7.97
N SER A 58 -0.24 4.41 8.21
CA SER A 58 -1.67 4.11 8.35
C SER A 58 -2.30 4.89 9.50
N GLN A 59 -1.62 4.94 10.65
CA GLN A 59 -2.04 5.74 11.80
C GLN A 59 -2.01 7.23 11.49
N TYR A 60 -0.93 7.74 10.89
CA TYR A 60 -0.86 9.15 10.52
C TYR A 60 -1.97 9.54 9.55
N LEU A 61 -2.25 8.71 8.53
CA LEU A 61 -3.31 8.93 7.55
C LEU A 61 -4.69 8.98 8.22
N GLN A 62 -4.94 8.05 9.16
CA GLN A 62 -6.19 8.03 9.93
C GLN A 62 -6.40 9.35 10.66
N GLU A 63 -5.42 9.74 11.49
CA GLU A 63 -5.54 10.90 12.37
C GLU A 63 -5.51 12.24 11.61
N ALA A 64 -4.69 12.34 10.57
CA ALA A 64 -4.45 13.61 9.88
C ALA A 64 -5.40 13.86 8.71
N VAL A 65 -6.06 12.82 8.17
CA VAL A 65 -6.89 12.93 6.94
C VAL A 65 -8.24 12.28 7.10
N LEU A 66 -8.31 11.01 7.51
CA LEU A 66 -9.58 10.26 7.46
C LEU A 66 -10.54 10.69 8.59
N ASP A 67 -10.06 10.82 9.82
CA ASP A 67 -10.87 11.25 10.96
C ASP A 67 -11.39 12.68 10.79
N PRO A 68 -10.57 13.68 10.41
CA PRO A 68 -11.06 15.05 10.20
C PRO A 68 -12.09 15.19 9.09
N LEU A 69 -12.11 14.24 8.13
CA LEU A 69 -13.06 14.20 7.01
C LEU A 69 -14.22 13.24 7.26
N SER A 70 -14.30 12.60 8.42
CA SER A 70 -15.33 11.60 8.77
C SER A 70 -15.41 10.43 7.78
N LEU A 71 -14.27 9.99 7.25
CA LEU A 71 -14.19 8.90 6.27
C LEU A 71 -14.11 7.53 6.95
N ALA A 72 -15.25 7.03 7.45
CA ALA A 72 -15.31 5.78 8.22
C ALA A 72 -15.13 4.49 7.39
N ASN A 73 -15.41 4.53 6.08
CA ASN A 73 -15.34 3.36 5.18
C ASN A 73 -14.12 3.42 4.24
N THR A 74 -13.01 4.02 4.70
CA THR A 74 -11.76 4.16 3.93
C THR A 74 -10.63 3.60 4.78
N THR A 75 -9.84 2.66 4.24
CA THR A 75 -8.76 2.01 5.00
C THR A 75 -7.56 1.66 4.13
N THR A 76 -6.39 1.55 4.76
CA THR A 76 -5.16 1.00 4.16
C THR A 76 -4.93 -0.47 4.54
N SER A 77 -5.82 -1.04 5.35
CA SER A 77 -5.73 -2.41 5.86
C SER A 77 -7.14 -2.98 5.93
N PRO A 78 -7.74 -3.35 4.78
CA PRO A 78 -9.10 -3.89 4.75
C PRO A 78 -9.16 -5.27 5.42
N CYS A 79 -10.27 -5.53 6.10
CA CYS A 79 -10.63 -6.88 6.52
C CYS A 79 -11.31 -7.58 5.33
N LEU A 80 -10.75 -8.70 4.88
CA LEU A 80 -11.22 -9.44 3.71
C LEU A 80 -11.88 -10.75 4.15
N ASP A 81 -12.96 -10.66 4.92
CA ASP A 81 -13.76 -11.84 5.29
C ASP A 81 -15.06 -11.93 4.46
N ASP A 82 -15.74 -13.07 4.54
CA ASP A 82 -16.99 -13.33 3.80
C ASP A 82 -18.14 -12.36 4.15
N GLN A 83 -18.00 -11.57 5.22
CA GLN A 83 -18.98 -10.58 5.65
C GLN A 83 -18.55 -9.14 5.33
N SER A 84 -17.37 -8.95 4.74
CA SER A 84 -16.84 -7.64 4.40
C SER A 84 -17.56 -7.04 3.18
N ASP A 85 -17.78 -5.72 3.21
CA ASP A 85 -18.24 -4.95 2.05
C ASP A 85 -17.05 -4.62 1.14
N PHE A 86 -16.32 -5.66 0.72
CA PHE A 86 -15.16 -5.56 -0.14
C PHE A 86 -15.41 -6.37 -1.42
N ALA A 87 -15.16 -5.76 -2.58
CA ALA A 87 -15.44 -6.40 -3.87
C ALA A 87 -14.36 -7.42 -4.26
N ASP A 88 -14.78 -8.52 -4.88
CA ASP A 88 -13.88 -9.52 -5.42
C ASP A 88 -13.14 -9.00 -6.66
N ALA A 89 -11.81 -9.08 -6.63
CA ALA A 89 -10.97 -8.73 -7.76
C ALA A 89 -11.08 -9.76 -8.89
N HIS A 90 -11.08 -9.30 -10.15
CA HIS A 90 -11.09 -10.13 -11.34
C HIS A 90 -10.03 -9.63 -12.32
N VAL A 91 -9.30 -10.55 -12.96
CA VAL A 91 -8.37 -10.27 -14.06
C VAL A 91 -8.97 -10.73 -15.38
N ALA A 92 -8.59 -10.08 -16.47
CA ALA A 92 -9.02 -10.46 -17.81
C ALA A 92 -7.87 -11.13 -18.57
N TYR A 93 -8.18 -12.24 -19.24
CA TYR A 93 -7.27 -12.86 -20.21
C TYR A 93 -7.25 -12.06 -21.51
N SER A 94 -6.28 -12.38 -22.39
CA SER A 94 -6.16 -11.75 -23.71
C SER A 94 -7.37 -11.98 -24.62
N ASP A 95 -8.19 -13.00 -24.34
CA ASP A 95 -9.45 -13.29 -25.04
C ASP A 95 -10.66 -12.54 -24.45
N GLY A 96 -10.46 -11.73 -23.42
CA GLY A 96 -11.49 -10.94 -22.74
C GLY A 96 -12.30 -11.72 -21.71
N THR A 97 -12.04 -13.02 -21.50
CA THR A 97 -12.66 -13.78 -20.41
C THR A 97 -12.09 -13.35 -19.06
N THR A 98 -12.94 -13.35 -18.03
CA THR A 98 -12.53 -12.95 -16.68
C THR A 98 -12.23 -14.16 -15.80
N HIS A 99 -11.28 -13.99 -14.89
CA HIS A 99 -10.93 -14.96 -13.86
C HIS A 99 -10.88 -14.26 -12.51
N PRO A 100 -11.52 -14.80 -11.45
CA PRO A 100 -11.42 -14.24 -10.12
C PRO A 100 -9.97 -14.31 -9.63
N VAL A 101 -9.49 -13.25 -8.98
CA VAL A 101 -8.22 -13.24 -8.25
C VAL A 101 -8.51 -13.79 -6.86
N LEU A 102 -8.12 -15.03 -6.63
CA LEU A 102 -8.22 -15.62 -5.31
C LEU A 102 -7.15 -15.00 -4.43
N VAL A 103 -7.56 -14.07 -3.56
CA VAL A 103 -6.70 -13.58 -2.50
C VAL A 103 -6.63 -14.68 -1.45
N ASP A 104 -5.51 -15.40 -1.40
CA ASP A 104 -5.33 -16.44 -0.39
C ASP A 104 -5.32 -15.80 1.00
N MET A 105 -6.40 -16.02 1.76
CA MET A 105 -6.55 -15.62 3.16
C MET A 105 -5.45 -16.20 4.08
N SER A 106 -4.70 -17.20 3.62
CA SER A 106 -3.56 -17.79 4.30
C SER A 106 -2.21 -17.17 3.92
N LEU A 107 -2.12 -16.44 2.80
CA LEU A 107 -1.06 -15.45 2.54
C LEU A 107 -1.33 -14.21 3.40
N ARG A 108 -1.26 -14.40 4.71
CA ARG A 108 -0.93 -13.35 5.67
C ARG A 108 0.43 -12.81 5.26
N ILE A 109 0.46 -11.80 4.40
CA ILE A 109 1.66 -11.02 4.18
C ILE A 109 2.12 -10.58 5.57
N VAL A 110 3.33 -11.03 5.88
CA VAL A 110 4.00 -11.05 7.18
C VAL A 110 4.02 -9.65 7.79
N PHE A 111 2.96 -9.24 8.47
CA PHE A 111 3.03 -8.29 9.57
C PHE A 111 3.27 -9.09 10.85
N LEU A 112 4.52 -9.51 11.04
CA LEU A 112 5.00 -9.93 12.36
C LEU A 112 5.07 -8.70 13.26
N SER A 113 3.93 -8.28 13.80
CA SER A 113 3.77 -7.85 15.20
C SER A 113 2.32 -7.45 15.45
N ARG A 114 1.64 -8.28 16.26
CA ARG A 114 0.25 -8.15 16.76
C ARG A 114 -0.85 -8.49 15.76
N LEU A 115 -1.46 -9.65 16.04
CA LEU A 115 -2.86 -9.94 15.77
C LEU A 115 -3.71 -8.81 16.38
N GLU A 116 -3.99 -7.77 15.61
CA GLU A 116 -5.23 -7.02 15.82
C GLU A 116 -6.26 -7.72 14.94
N ALA A 117 -7.18 -8.45 15.58
CA ALA A 117 -8.35 -8.99 14.93
C ALA A 117 -9.05 -7.86 14.16
N CYS A 118 -9.79 -8.17 13.08
CA CYS A 118 -10.66 -7.18 12.45
C CYS A 118 -11.47 -6.49 13.54
N ILE A 119 -11.15 -5.22 13.82
CA ILE A 119 -11.88 -4.43 14.81
C ILE A 119 -13.14 -3.98 14.07
N PRO A 120 -14.32 -4.49 14.41
CA PRO A 120 -15.55 -3.98 13.82
C PRO A 120 -15.74 -2.50 14.22
N PRO A 121 -16.52 -1.73 13.45
CA PRO A 121 -16.84 -0.34 13.80
C PRO A 121 -17.51 -0.21 15.18
#